data_AF-A0A9D8EAM0-F1
#
_entry.id   AF-A0A9D8EAM0-F1
#
_cell.length_a   1.000
_cell.length_b   1.000
_cell.length_c   1.000
_cell.angle_alpha   90.00
_cell.angle_beta   90.00
_cell.angle_gamma   90.00
#
_symmetry.space_group_name_H-M   'P 1'
#
loop_
_entity.id
_entity.type
_entity.pdbx_description
1 polymer ?
#
loop_
_entity_poly.entity_id
_entity_poly.type
_entity_poly.pdbx_seq_one_letter_code
_entity_poly.pdbx_strand_id
1 'polypeptide(L)'
;MHRLALVLPLILAAGCASAPASSGQLERPVRLLIAGTVDLSGDAAAVATADPEGIFREVRRAARRADLAVVAAADAEAGALLAAAGFDVVACPQPHSLDTGTPATPRLRCSGIPGPPDAWSPGPTLGLSVASPGLFRSAPEVTAAVGGGPPAATTSHSRFGRTSLTVAGLGALLSGDAAGGGALLEVLADAEGVLAYRLGRVAHRDFRVRFSGWALPGGDAVLLDGEWWALARSFDPVPVLRPPADLAFTRGDLVAAAVGDLTGDGDPDLVVSYRHPFRPSALSETRPGIVGVDSRGRSAHLGVFTLGGRARWAAGYLPRPVGELAVCDGAVALAYTALDDPEVVAAGAAVWDGLGLRPVRELPGFGEPRCADVDGDGRLDPVILGRSP
;
A
#
# COMPACT_ATOMS: atom_id res chain seq x y z
N MET A 1 -20.35 -15.51 -1.37
CA MET A 1 -20.11 -14.20 -0.72
C MET A 1 -20.75 -13.13 -1.58
N HIS A 2 -22.00 -12.78 -1.31
CA HIS A 2 -22.63 -11.61 -1.95
C HIS A 2 -22.02 -10.38 -1.31
N ARG A 3 -21.36 -9.52 -2.09
CA ARG A 3 -21.04 -8.16 -1.65
C ARG A 3 -22.37 -7.54 -1.24
N LEU A 4 -22.60 -7.34 0.05
CA LEU A 4 -23.73 -6.54 0.51
C LEU A 4 -23.44 -5.16 -0.05
N ALA A 5 -24.15 -4.78 -1.11
CA ALA A 5 -24.12 -3.45 -1.67
C ALA A 5 -24.78 -2.52 -0.63
N LEU A 6 -24.06 -2.24 0.46
CA LEU A 6 -24.27 -1.01 1.19
C LEU A 6 -23.92 0.07 0.17
N VAL A 7 -24.95 0.65 -0.43
CA VAL A 7 -24.80 1.73 -1.40
C VAL A 7 -24.25 2.91 -0.63
N LEU A 8 -22.93 2.97 -0.53
CA LEU A 8 -22.21 4.18 -0.17
C LEU A 8 -22.65 5.23 -1.19
N PRO A 9 -23.18 6.40 -0.79
CA PRO A 9 -23.23 7.51 -1.70
C PRO A 9 -21.79 8.03 -1.81
N LEU A 10 -20.97 7.30 -2.57
CA LEU A 10 -19.78 7.87 -3.13
C LEU A 10 -20.29 8.95 -4.08
N ILE A 11 -20.30 10.19 -3.62
CA ILE A 11 -20.58 11.35 -4.46
C ILE A 11 -19.34 11.56 -5.33
N LEU A 12 -19.16 10.67 -6.31
CA LEU A 12 -18.63 11.09 -7.59
C LEU A 12 -19.48 12.29 -7.98
N ALA A 13 -18.88 13.46 -8.17
CA ALA A 13 -19.59 14.69 -8.48
C ALA A 13 -20.32 14.54 -9.84
N ALA A 14 -21.45 13.87 -9.77
CA ALA A 14 -22.44 13.59 -10.79
C ALA A 14 -23.70 14.20 -10.21
N GLY A 15 -24.15 15.32 -10.76
CA GLY A 15 -25.29 16.07 -10.25
C GLY A 15 -26.62 15.32 -10.39
N CYS A 16 -26.85 14.29 -9.57
CA CYS A 16 -28.16 13.70 -9.35
C CYS A 16 -28.33 13.52 -7.84
N ALA A 17 -29.39 14.13 -7.31
CA ALA A 17 -29.79 14.00 -5.93
C ALA A 17 -30.13 12.54 -5.62
N SER A 18 -29.23 11.83 -4.97
CA SER A 18 -29.51 10.58 -4.30
C SER A 18 -30.23 10.87 -2.98
N ALA A 19 -31.17 9.99 -2.60
CA ALA A 19 -31.87 10.05 -1.33
C ALA A 19 -30.87 10.14 -0.15
N PRO A 20 -31.21 10.85 0.94
CA PRO A 20 -30.31 10.96 2.10
C PRO A 20 -30.05 9.57 2.66
N ALA A 21 -28.86 9.03 2.36
CA ALA A 21 -28.37 7.85 3.06
C ALA A 21 -28.21 8.24 4.54
N SER A 22 -28.66 7.35 5.42
CA SER A 22 -28.43 7.48 6.86
C SER A 22 -26.96 7.80 7.12
N SER A 23 -26.69 8.75 8.02
CA SER A 23 -25.38 9.26 8.39
C SER A 23 -24.51 8.25 9.15
N GLY A 24 -24.52 6.98 8.74
CA GLY A 24 -23.57 6.00 9.22
C GLY A 24 -22.18 6.52 8.89
N GLN A 25 -21.41 6.85 9.93
CA GLN A 25 -19.98 7.09 9.76
C GLN A 25 -19.41 5.87 9.04
N LEU A 26 -18.50 6.12 8.09
CA LEU A 26 -17.62 5.07 7.61
C LEU A 26 -16.88 4.54 8.83
N GLU A 27 -17.33 3.41 9.39
CA GLU A 27 -16.70 2.80 10.57
C GLU A 27 -15.30 2.28 10.24
N ARG A 28 -14.98 2.13 8.94
CA ARG A 28 -13.68 1.68 8.45
C ARG A 28 -13.22 2.49 7.24
N PRO A 29 -11.90 2.68 7.07
CA PRO A 29 -11.29 3.14 5.84
C PRO A 29 -11.75 2.35 4.62
N VAL A 30 -11.88 3.04 3.49
CA VAL A 30 -12.23 2.49 2.18
C VAL A 30 -10.96 2.33 1.36
N ARG A 31 -10.84 1.18 0.70
CA ARG A 31 -9.76 0.87 -0.23
C ARG A 31 -10.19 1.08 -1.67
N LEU A 32 -9.47 1.96 -2.35
CA LEU A 32 -9.69 2.33 -3.74
C LEU A 32 -8.55 1.78 -4.60
N LEU A 33 -8.87 1.18 -5.74
CA LEU A 33 -7.91 0.92 -6.81
C LEU A 33 -8.23 1.83 -8.00
N ILE A 34 -7.24 2.55 -8.49
CA ILE A 34 -7.36 3.46 -9.62
C ILE A 34 -6.35 3.03 -10.68
N ALA A 35 -6.82 2.81 -11.89
CA ALA A 35 -5.99 2.56 -13.06
C ALA A 35 -6.06 3.72 -14.05
N GLY A 36 -5.03 3.84 -14.89
CA GLY A 36 -4.98 4.79 -16.01
C GLY A 36 -5.96 4.46 -17.13
N THR A 37 -5.58 4.72 -18.38
CA THR A 37 -6.45 4.46 -19.54
C THR A 37 -6.43 3.01 -20.01
N VAL A 38 -7.53 2.54 -20.59
CA VAL A 38 -7.64 1.25 -21.27
C VAL A 38 -8.09 1.49 -22.70
N ASP A 39 -7.15 1.35 -23.62
CA ASP A 39 -7.37 1.46 -25.07
C ASP A 39 -7.28 0.04 -25.67
N LEU A 40 -8.39 -0.41 -26.25
CA LEU A 40 -8.57 -1.69 -26.92
C LEU A 40 -8.50 -1.54 -28.44
N SER A 41 -7.74 -0.59 -28.96
CA SER A 41 -7.47 -0.49 -30.39
C SER A 41 -6.37 -1.47 -30.85
N GLY A 42 -6.38 -1.76 -32.16
CA GLY A 42 -5.32 -2.54 -32.81
C GLY A 42 -5.15 -3.96 -32.25
N ASP A 43 -3.90 -4.35 -32.02
CA ASP A 43 -3.56 -5.70 -31.56
C ASP A 43 -4.03 -6.00 -30.13
N ALA A 44 -4.23 -4.96 -29.30
CA ALA A 44 -4.79 -5.14 -27.95
C ALA A 44 -6.22 -5.69 -27.99
N ALA A 45 -7.02 -5.28 -28.97
CA ALA A 45 -8.37 -5.82 -29.21
C ALA A 45 -8.34 -7.32 -29.51
N ALA A 46 -7.42 -7.72 -30.40
CA ALA A 46 -7.28 -9.10 -30.83
C ALA A 46 -6.85 -10.01 -29.67
N VAL A 47 -5.88 -9.56 -28.86
CA VAL A 47 -5.42 -10.29 -27.67
C VAL A 47 -6.51 -10.36 -26.61
N ALA A 48 -7.24 -9.27 -26.36
CA ALA A 48 -8.32 -9.25 -25.39
C ALA A 48 -9.47 -10.21 -25.77
N THR A 49 -9.75 -10.33 -27.06
CA THR A 49 -10.75 -11.28 -27.59
C THR A 49 -10.27 -12.72 -27.48
N ALA A 50 -8.99 -12.99 -27.77
CA ALA A 50 -8.42 -14.33 -27.72
C ALA A 50 -8.17 -14.83 -26.29
N ASP A 51 -7.88 -13.94 -25.35
CA ASP A 51 -7.61 -14.28 -23.95
C ASP A 51 -8.18 -13.25 -22.95
N PRO A 52 -9.52 -13.21 -22.79
CA PRO A 52 -10.19 -12.28 -21.90
C PRO A 52 -9.84 -12.49 -20.42
N GLU A 53 -9.41 -13.70 -20.06
CA GLU A 53 -9.06 -14.06 -18.69
C GLU A 53 -7.61 -13.70 -18.34
N GLY A 54 -6.71 -13.88 -19.31
CA GLY A 54 -5.29 -13.67 -19.14
C GLY A 54 -4.85 -12.21 -19.22
N ILE A 55 -5.58 -11.36 -19.94
CA ILE A 55 -5.14 -9.98 -20.23
C ILE A 55 -4.98 -9.12 -18.97
N PHE A 56 -5.82 -9.30 -17.95
CA PHE A 56 -5.74 -8.59 -16.66
C PHE A 56 -5.44 -9.50 -15.47
N ARG A 57 -4.92 -10.71 -15.70
CA ARG A 57 -4.76 -11.75 -14.67
C ARG A 57 -4.07 -11.24 -13.40
N GLU A 58 -3.01 -10.47 -13.55
CA GLU A 58 -2.19 -9.98 -12.44
C GLU A 58 -2.84 -8.81 -11.69
N VAL A 59 -3.70 -8.02 -12.36
CA VAL A 59 -4.43 -6.88 -11.78
C VAL A 59 -5.68 -7.31 -11.02
N ARG A 60 -6.31 -8.42 -11.43
CA ARG A 60 -7.53 -8.97 -10.79
C ARG A 60 -7.41 -9.13 -9.28
N ARG A 61 -6.23 -9.53 -8.78
CA ARG A 61 -6.01 -9.69 -7.35
C ARG A 61 -6.09 -8.36 -6.61
N ALA A 62 -5.57 -7.29 -7.18
CA ALA A 62 -5.68 -5.94 -6.62
C ALA A 62 -7.13 -5.44 -6.70
N ALA A 63 -7.78 -5.57 -7.87
CA ALA A 63 -9.15 -5.09 -8.07
C ALA A 63 -10.15 -5.77 -7.13
N ARG A 64 -10.03 -7.08 -6.90
CA ARG A 64 -10.90 -7.82 -5.98
C ARG A 64 -10.75 -7.46 -4.51
N ARG A 65 -9.59 -6.93 -4.11
CA ARG A 65 -9.32 -6.48 -2.74
C ARG A 65 -9.83 -5.07 -2.48
N ALA A 66 -9.98 -4.26 -3.53
CA ALA A 66 -10.53 -2.93 -3.39
C ALA A 66 -12.03 -3.00 -3.09
N ASP A 67 -12.49 -2.08 -2.27
CA ASP A 67 -13.92 -1.80 -2.07
C ASP A 67 -14.50 -1.14 -3.34
N LEU A 68 -13.65 -0.37 -4.03
CA LEU A 68 -13.96 0.24 -5.32
C LEU A 68 -12.75 0.23 -6.25
N ALA A 69 -12.87 -0.39 -7.41
CA ALA A 69 -11.89 -0.35 -8.49
C ALA A 69 -12.38 0.50 -9.67
N VAL A 70 -11.58 1.49 -10.05
CA VAL A 70 -11.91 2.51 -11.05
C VAL A 70 -10.87 2.52 -12.17
N VAL A 71 -11.33 2.59 -13.41
CA VAL A 71 -10.50 2.90 -14.58
C VAL A 71 -10.76 4.34 -15.00
N ALA A 72 -9.71 5.14 -15.15
CA ALA A 72 -9.85 6.56 -15.39
C ALA A 72 -10.34 6.92 -16.81
N ALA A 73 -10.13 6.05 -17.79
CA ALA A 73 -10.78 6.11 -19.10
C ALA A 73 -10.71 4.74 -19.77
N ALA A 74 -11.76 4.35 -20.50
CA ALA A 74 -11.70 3.16 -21.34
C ALA A 74 -12.55 3.28 -22.60
N ASP A 75 -12.21 2.51 -23.62
CA ASP A 75 -13.06 2.32 -24.79
C ASP A 75 -14.38 1.63 -24.42
N ALA A 76 -15.43 1.91 -25.18
CA ALA A 76 -16.77 1.36 -24.94
C ALA A 76 -16.79 -0.18 -24.93
N GLU A 77 -15.96 -0.81 -25.76
CA GLU A 77 -15.84 -2.27 -25.88
C GLU A 77 -15.14 -2.92 -24.68
N ALA A 78 -14.41 -2.14 -23.86
CA ALA A 78 -13.66 -2.64 -22.73
C ALA A 78 -14.54 -3.00 -21.52
N GLY A 79 -15.80 -2.55 -21.48
CA GLY A 79 -16.66 -2.67 -20.30
C GLY A 79 -16.78 -4.09 -19.75
N ALA A 80 -17.04 -5.09 -20.61
CA ALA A 80 -17.19 -6.49 -20.19
C ALA A 80 -15.86 -7.07 -19.66
N LEU A 81 -14.74 -6.72 -20.30
CA LEU A 81 -13.41 -7.17 -19.90
C LEU A 81 -12.99 -6.58 -18.55
N LEU A 82 -13.25 -5.29 -18.34
CA LEU A 82 -12.95 -4.58 -17.10
C LEU A 82 -13.82 -5.08 -15.94
N ALA A 83 -15.11 -5.31 -16.17
CA ALA A 83 -15.99 -5.93 -15.19
C ALA A 83 -15.52 -7.35 -14.81
N ALA A 84 -15.13 -8.17 -15.79
CA ALA A 84 -14.55 -9.50 -15.54
C ALA A 84 -13.21 -9.44 -14.78
N ALA A 85 -12.43 -8.38 -15.01
CA ALA A 85 -11.21 -8.10 -14.26
C ALA A 85 -11.47 -7.60 -12.82
N GLY A 86 -12.72 -7.27 -12.49
CA GLY A 86 -13.15 -6.82 -11.17
C GLY A 86 -13.15 -5.30 -10.98
N PHE A 87 -13.10 -4.52 -12.06
CA PHE A 87 -13.34 -3.07 -11.99
C PHE A 87 -14.83 -2.78 -11.87
N ASP A 88 -15.17 -1.88 -10.95
CA ASP A 88 -16.56 -1.51 -10.64
C ASP A 88 -17.00 -0.30 -11.49
N VAL A 89 -16.08 0.61 -11.83
CA VAL A 89 -16.40 1.89 -12.49
C VAL A 89 -15.39 2.20 -13.60
N VAL A 90 -15.91 2.73 -14.71
CA VAL A 90 -15.12 3.37 -15.77
C VAL A 90 -15.49 4.85 -15.80
N ALA A 91 -14.52 5.72 -15.64
CA ALA A 91 -14.70 7.15 -15.85
C ALA A 91 -14.68 7.41 -17.36
N CYS A 92 -15.85 7.63 -17.96
CA CYS A 92 -15.89 7.89 -19.40
C CYS A 92 -15.21 9.23 -19.70
N PRO A 93 -14.21 9.30 -20.60
CA PRO A 93 -13.80 10.58 -21.16
C PRO A 93 -15.02 11.13 -21.89
N GLN A 94 -15.52 12.30 -21.51
CA GLN A 94 -16.61 12.91 -22.27
C GLN A 94 -16.12 13.08 -23.71
N PRO A 95 -16.73 12.41 -24.71
CA PRO A 95 -16.54 12.88 -26.06
C PRO A 95 -17.10 14.30 -26.09
N HIS A 96 -16.40 15.23 -26.70
CA HIS A 96 -17.02 16.47 -27.12
C HIS A 96 -18.14 16.11 -28.13
N SER A 97 -19.33 15.82 -27.61
CA SER A 97 -20.59 15.85 -28.33
C SER A 97 -21.65 16.47 -27.42
N LEU A 98 -21.76 17.78 -27.51
CA LEU A 98 -23.04 18.47 -27.33
C LEU A 98 -23.94 17.97 -28.48
N ASP A 99 -24.90 17.09 -28.22
CA ASP A 99 -26.28 17.27 -28.71
C ASP A 99 -27.29 16.32 -28.04
N THR A 100 -28.56 16.61 -28.29
CA THR A 100 -29.68 16.68 -27.35
C THR A 100 -30.52 15.41 -27.19
N GLY A 101 -31.02 15.19 -25.95
CA GLY A 101 -32.34 14.59 -25.73
C GLY A 101 -32.40 13.10 -25.37
N THR A 102 -31.91 12.70 -24.19
CA THR A 102 -32.41 11.49 -23.49
C THR A 102 -32.08 11.56 -21.98
N PRO A 103 -32.95 11.04 -21.09
CA PRO A 103 -32.85 11.25 -19.65
C PRO A 103 -31.76 10.38 -19.00
N ALA A 104 -31.23 10.89 -17.90
CA ALA A 104 -29.86 10.73 -17.41
C ALA A 104 -29.54 9.42 -16.67
N THR A 105 -28.33 8.91 -16.94
CA THR A 105 -27.53 8.01 -16.09
C THR A 105 -26.39 8.80 -15.40
N PRO A 106 -25.85 8.31 -14.27
CA PRO A 106 -24.87 9.03 -13.45
C PRO A 106 -23.58 9.37 -14.23
N ARG A 107 -23.11 10.63 -14.12
CA ARG A 107 -21.94 11.17 -14.83
C ARG A 107 -20.81 11.55 -13.87
N LEU A 108 -19.71 10.81 -13.84
CA LEU A 108 -18.45 11.35 -13.31
C LEU A 108 -18.11 12.66 -14.05
N ARG A 109 -17.76 13.72 -13.31
CA ARG A 109 -17.23 14.96 -13.90
C ARG A 109 -15.72 14.84 -14.07
N CYS A 110 -15.26 14.76 -15.31
CA CYS A 110 -13.89 15.12 -15.67
C CYS A 110 -13.82 16.65 -15.73
N SER A 111 -13.09 17.30 -14.82
CA SER A 111 -12.90 18.75 -14.86
C SER A 111 -11.62 19.10 -15.63
N GLY A 112 -11.75 19.75 -16.78
CA GLY A 112 -10.63 20.46 -17.39
C GLY A 112 -10.30 21.70 -16.55
N ILE A 113 -9.04 21.86 -16.14
CA ILE A 113 -8.54 23.13 -15.60
C ILE A 113 -8.44 24.09 -16.79
N PRO A 114 -9.13 25.25 -16.81
CA PRO A 114 -9.00 26.19 -17.91
C PRO A 114 -7.61 26.85 -17.86
N GLY A 115 -6.75 26.46 -18.80
CA GLY A 115 -5.47 27.11 -19.10
C GLY A 115 -5.44 27.61 -20.55
N PRO A 116 -4.66 28.66 -20.86
CA PRO A 116 -4.55 29.22 -22.21
C PRO A 116 -3.95 28.20 -23.21
N PRO A 117 -4.32 28.28 -24.50
CA PRO A 117 -4.14 27.20 -25.49
C PRO A 117 -2.68 26.87 -25.91
N ASP A 118 -1.66 27.55 -25.37
CA ASP A 118 -0.27 27.38 -25.83
C ASP A 118 0.67 26.75 -24.79
N ALA A 119 0.16 26.30 -23.64
CA ALA A 119 0.91 25.51 -22.67
C ALA A 119 0.36 24.08 -22.69
N TRP A 120 1.25 23.07 -22.74
CA TRP A 120 0.97 21.64 -22.60
C TRP A 120 -0.42 21.34 -22.01
N SER A 121 -1.36 20.87 -22.84
CA SER A 121 -2.68 20.49 -22.33
C SER A 121 -2.52 19.36 -21.33
N PRO A 122 -2.89 19.54 -20.05
CA PRO A 122 -2.86 18.46 -19.09
C PRO A 122 -3.83 17.37 -19.57
N GLY A 123 -3.39 16.12 -19.52
CA GLY A 123 -4.26 14.98 -19.83
C GLY A 123 -5.49 14.90 -18.91
N PRO A 124 -6.44 13.99 -19.20
CA PRO A 124 -7.67 13.90 -18.43
C PRO A 124 -7.38 13.73 -16.93
N THR A 125 -8.02 14.55 -16.09
CA THR A 125 -7.94 14.42 -14.63
C THR A 125 -9.19 13.75 -14.09
N LEU A 126 -9.00 12.76 -13.24
CA LEU A 126 -10.03 12.08 -12.47
C LEU A 126 -10.01 12.66 -11.05
N GLY A 127 -10.97 13.51 -10.73
CA GLY A 127 -11.26 13.92 -9.36
C GLY A 127 -12.18 12.90 -8.71
N LEU A 128 -11.70 12.21 -7.67
CA LEU A 128 -12.46 11.25 -6.90
C LEU A 128 -12.60 11.77 -5.47
N SER A 129 -13.78 12.27 -5.14
CA SER A 129 -14.07 12.77 -3.81
C SER A 129 -14.86 11.74 -3.02
N VAL A 130 -14.39 11.44 -1.80
CA VAL A 130 -15.06 10.52 -0.88
C VAL A 130 -15.85 11.38 0.11
N ALA A 131 -17.12 11.67 -0.20
CA ALA A 131 -17.97 12.49 0.66
C ALA A 131 -18.83 11.62 1.58
N SER A 132 -18.86 11.93 2.88
CA SER A 132 -19.93 11.43 3.75
C SER A 132 -21.22 12.23 3.51
N PRO A 133 -22.38 11.57 3.32
CA PRO A 133 -23.66 12.25 3.18
C PRO A 133 -24.03 12.92 4.52
N GLY A 134 -24.15 14.25 4.56
CA GLY A 134 -24.79 14.90 5.71
C GLY A 134 -24.44 16.35 6.01
N LEU A 135 -23.32 16.90 5.54
CA LEU A 135 -22.95 18.30 5.84
C LEU A 135 -22.24 18.93 4.64
N PHE A 136 -22.54 20.19 4.32
CA PHE A 136 -21.92 21.01 3.26
C PHE A 136 -20.41 21.30 3.47
N ARG A 137 -19.66 20.39 4.09
CA ARG A 137 -18.20 20.48 4.23
C ARG A 137 -17.54 19.76 3.05
N SER A 138 -16.63 20.45 2.37
CA SER A 138 -15.85 19.95 1.23
C SER A 138 -15.19 18.60 1.55
N ALA A 139 -15.70 17.53 0.94
CA ALA A 139 -15.24 16.15 1.11
C ALA A 139 -13.74 15.98 0.81
N PRO A 140 -13.04 15.00 1.43
CA PRO A 140 -11.68 14.67 1.01
C PRO A 140 -11.66 14.32 -0.48
N GLU A 141 -10.61 14.78 -1.15
CA GLU A 141 -10.45 14.66 -2.60
C GLU A 141 -9.15 13.93 -2.92
N VAL A 142 -9.29 12.82 -3.66
CA VAL A 142 -8.21 12.13 -4.34
C VAL A 142 -8.25 12.59 -5.80
N THR A 143 -7.24 13.32 -6.25
CA THR A 143 -7.15 13.80 -7.63
C THR A 143 -6.12 12.98 -8.40
N ALA A 144 -6.56 12.05 -9.23
CA ALA A 144 -5.69 11.29 -10.12
C ALA A 144 -5.65 11.93 -11.51
N ALA A 145 -4.54 12.57 -11.87
CA ALA A 145 -4.26 13.04 -13.22
C ALA A 145 -3.72 11.90 -14.10
N VAL A 146 -4.43 11.63 -15.19
CA VAL A 146 -3.98 10.71 -16.23
C VAL A 146 -3.16 11.51 -17.23
N GLY A 147 -1.89 11.17 -17.36
CA GLY A 147 -0.97 11.81 -18.29
C GLY A 147 0.19 10.89 -18.64
N GLY A 148 0.96 11.27 -19.65
CA GLY A 148 2.24 10.64 -19.93
C GLY A 148 3.31 11.03 -18.92
N GLY A 149 4.33 10.19 -18.76
CA GLY A 149 5.43 10.38 -17.83
C GLY A 149 5.43 9.37 -16.67
N PRO A 150 6.52 9.33 -15.87
CA PRO A 150 6.59 8.43 -14.72
C PRO A 150 5.52 8.81 -13.68
N PRO A 151 4.83 7.82 -13.08
CA PRO A 151 3.83 8.09 -12.07
C PRO A 151 4.47 8.78 -10.87
N ALA A 152 3.90 9.91 -10.47
CA ALA A 152 4.36 10.70 -9.34
C ALA A 152 3.17 11.06 -8.45
N ALA A 153 3.29 10.75 -7.16
CA ALA A 153 2.29 11.08 -6.16
C ALA A 153 2.77 12.27 -5.32
N THR A 154 1.85 13.16 -5.01
CA THR A 154 2.08 14.29 -4.10
C THR A 154 0.90 14.39 -3.15
N THR A 155 1.19 14.38 -1.86
CA THR A 155 0.18 14.62 -0.83
C THR A 155 0.12 16.11 -0.54
N SER A 156 -1.09 16.61 -0.26
CA SER A 156 -1.30 17.98 0.18
C SER A 156 -2.29 18.01 1.33
N HIS A 157 -2.08 18.93 2.26
CA HIS A 157 -2.98 19.14 3.38
C HIS A 157 -3.87 20.34 3.05
N SER A 158 -5.18 20.13 3.04
CA SER A 158 -6.14 21.22 2.88
C SER A 158 -6.12 22.14 4.11
N ARG A 159 -6.66 23.36 3.96
CA ARG A 159 -6.84 24.31 5.08
C ARG A 159 -7.74 23.78 6.20
N PHE A 160 -8.47 22.67 5.95
CA PHE A 160 -9.35 22.03 6.91
C PHE A 160 -8.73 20.78 7.54
N GLY A 161 -7.41 20.57 7.40
CA GLY A 161 -6.69 19.43 7.97
C GLY A 161 -6.90 18.11 7.23
N ARG A 162 -7.65 18.10 6.13
CA ARG A 162 -7.86 16.90 5.31
C ARG A 162 -6.69 16.65 4.38
N THR A 163 -6.25 15.39 4.31
CA THR A 163 -5.19 14.95 3.41
C THR A 163 -5.77 14.60 2.05
N SER A 164 -5.28 15.28 1.01
CA SER A 164 -5.58 15.02 -0.39
C SER A 164 -4.37 14.40 -1.08
N LEU A 165 -4.64 13.54 -2.06
CA LEU A 165 -3.60 12.89 -2.86
C LEU A 165 -3.76 13.31 -4.32
N THR A 166 -2.72 13.89 -4.88
CA THR A 166 -2.62 14.14 -6.33
C THR A 166 -1.64 13.15 -6.95
N VAL A 167 -2.08 12.40 -7.95
CA VAL A 167 -1.19 11.48 -8.69
C VAL A 167 -1.16 11.85 -10.15
N ALA A 168 0.00 12.18 -10.69
CA ALA A 168 0.20 12.38 -12.12
C ALA A 168 0.80 11.12 -12.77
N GLY A 169 0.62 10.96 -14.08
CA GLY A 169 1.39 10.00 -14.85
C GLY A 169 0.91 8.54 -14.72
N LEU A 170 -0.39 8.29 -14.48
CA LEU A 170 -0.89 6.90 -14.44
C LEU A 170 -0.77 6.17 -15.78
N GLY A 171 -0.59 6.90 -16.89
CA GLY A 171 -0.38 6.32 -18.22
C GLY A 171 -1.55 5.44 -18.69
N ALA A 172 -1.23 4.49 -19.57
CA ALA A 172 -2.17 3.51 -20.06
C ALA A 172 -2.00 2.20 -19.29
N LEU A 173 -3.06 1.73 -18.63
CA LEU A 173 -3.10 0.37 -18.09
C LEU A 173 -2.97 -0.66 -19.21
N LEU A 174 -3.61 -0.37 -20.36
CA LEU A 174 -3.53 -1.14 -21.59
C LEU A 174 -3.62 -0.16 -22.77
N SER A 175 -2.78 -0.36 -23.78
CA SER A 175 -2.73 0.46 -25.00
C SER A 175 -2.45 -0.40 -26.22
N GLY A 176 -2.90 0.06 -27.39
CA GLY A 176 -2.51 -0.48 -28.69
C GLY A 176 -1.04 -0.25 -29.05
N ASP A 177 -0.30 0.58 -28.30
CA ASP A 177 1.15 0.73 -28.42
C ASP A 177 1.87 -0.09 -27.34
N ALA A 178 2.55 -1.16 -27.76
CA ALA A 178 3.30 -2.06 -26.88
C ALA A 178 4.49 -1.41 -26.15
N ALA A 179 4.96 -0.23 -26.59
CA ALA A 179 6.07 0.49 -25.95
C ALA A 179 5.64 1.31 -24.74
N GLY A 180 4.33 1.52 -24.55
CA GLY A 180 3.78 2.24 -23.41
C GLY A 180 3.94 1.50 -22.08
N GLY A 181 3.83 2.23 -20.99
CA GLY A 181 3.67 1.68 -19.64
C GLY A 181 2.57 2.43 -18.89
N GLY A 182 2.07 1.81 -17.84
CA GLY A 182 1.05 2.39 -16.98
C GLY A 182 1.37 2.20 -15.51
N ALA A 183 0.46 2.69 -14.69
CA ALA A 183 0.50 2.50 -13.26
C ALA A 183 -0.88 2.13 -12.70
N LEU A 184 -0.83 1.43 -11.58
CA LEU A 184 -1.93 1.24 -10.66
C LEU A 184 -1.69 2.13 -9.45
N LEU A 185 -2.73 2.78 -8.97
CA LEU A 185 -2.73 3.49 -7.71
C LEU A 185 -3.70 2.79 -6.78
N GLU A 186 -3.22 2.36 -5.62
CA GLU A 186 -4.09 1.89 -4.55
C GLU A 186 -4.08 2.93 -3.42
N VAL A 187 -5.25 3.25 -2.88
CA VAL A 187 -5.45 4.29 -1.87
C VAL A 187 -6.29 3.72 -0.75
N LEU A 188 -5.87 3.96 0.49
CA LEU A 188 -6.68 3.76 1.68
C LEU A 188 -7.13 5.13 2.20
N ALA A 189 -8.42 5.34 2.38
CA ALA A 189 -8.98 6.64 2.76
C ALA A 189 -10.14 6.53 3.75
N ASP A 190 -10.27 7.48 4.67
CA ASP A 190 -11.37 7.59 5.62
C ASP A 190 -12.14 8.92 5.44
N ALA A 191 -12.98 9.27 6.42
CA ALA A 191 -13.76 10.52 6.41
C ALA A 191 -12.91 11.80 6.55
N GLU A 192 -11.64 11.67 6.97
CA GLU A 192 -10.68 12.75 7.15
C GLU A 192 -9.71 12.88 5.97
N GLY A 193 -9.51 11.83 5.19
CA GLY A 193 -8.79 11.90 3.92
C GLY A 193 -7.99 10.65 3.60
N VAL A 194 -6.94 10.82 2.80
CA VAL A 194 -6.05 9.72 2.43
C VAL A 194 -5.14 9.35 3.59
N LEU A 195 -5.16 8.06 3.94
CA LEU A 195 -4.36 7.46 5.00
C LEU A 195 -3.01 7.00 4.47
N ALA A 196 -3.07 6.19 3.42
CA ALA A 196 -1.94 5.56 2.81
C ALA A 196 -2.20 5.34 1.32
N TYR A 197 -1.14 5.24 0.54
CA TYR A 197 -1.23 4.90 -0.88
C TYR A 197 -0.04 4.06 -1.33
N ARG A 198 -0.18 3.38 -2.46
CA ARG A 198 0.94 2.75 -3.15
C ARG A 198 0.79 2.82 -4.65
N LEU A 199 1.92 2.93 -5.34
CA LEU A 199 2.00 2.98 -6.78
C LEU A 199 2.58 1.68 -7.30
N GLY A 200 1.86 1.04 -8.20
CA GLY A 200 2.24 -0.19 -8.86
C GLY A 200 2.57 0.09 -10.32
N ARG A 201 3.60 -0.57 -10.85
CA ARG A 201 4.00 -0.38 -12.26
C ARG A 201 3.45 -1.49 -13.13
N VAL A 202 2.94 -1.10 -14.29
CA VAL A 202 2.39 -1.98 -15.31
C VAL A 202 3.16 -1.81 -16.61
N ALA A 203 3.45 -2.94 -17.26
CA ALA A 203 3.91 -3.01 -18.63
C ALA A 203 2.96 -3.90 -19.44
N HIS A 204 2.81 -3.65 -20.73
CA HIS A 204 1.92 -4.45 -21.60
C HIS A 204 2.67 -5.08 -22.76
N ARG A 205 3.65 -5.93 -22.42
CA ARG A 205 4.35 -6.77 -23.39
C ARG A 205 3.37 -7.77 -24.03
N ASP A 206 3.38 -7.86 -25.35
CA ASP A 206 2.48 -8.69 -26.14
C ASP A 206 0.99 -8.37 -25.87
N PHE A 207 0.69 -7.09 -25.59
CA PHE A 207 -0.64 -6.56 -25.31
C PHE A 207 -1.36 -7.20 -24.11
N ARG A 208 -0.58 -7.74 -23.16
CA ARG A 208 -1.08 -8.32 -21.91
C ARG A 208 -0.57 -7.52 -20.74
N VAL A 209 -1.46 -7.15 -19.82
CA VAL A 209 -1.09 -6.38 -18.63
C VAL A 209 -0.22 -7.23 -17.70
N ARG A 210 1.01 -6.78 -17.49
CA ARG A 210 1.99 -7.35 -16.56
C ARG A 210 2.23 -6.38 -15.42
N PHE A 211 1.93 -6.85 -14.22
CA PHE A 211 2.15 -6.12 -12.99
C PHE A 211 3.56 -6.42 -12.47
N SER A 212 4.44 -5.44 -12.51
CA SER A 212 5.83 -5.59 -12.08
C SER A 212 6.04 -5.49 -10.56
N GLY A 213 4.98 -5.17 -9.81
CA GLY A 213 5.01 -4.99 -8.37
C GLY A 213 4.76 -3.56 -7.92
N TRP A 214 4.66 -3.40 -6.60
CA TRP A 214 4.51 -2.12 -5.93
C TRP A 214 5.87 -1.43 -5.75
N ALA A 215 5.91 -0.12 -5.98
CA ALA A 215 7.04 0.71 -5.63
C ALA A 215 7.19 0.78 -4.11
N LEU A 216 8.43 0.79 -3.63
CA LEU A 216 8.69 1.05 -2.22
C LEU A 216 8.43 2.53 -1.90
N PRO A 217 7.85 2.84 -0.74
CA PRO A 217 7.70 4.22 -0.28
C PRO A 217 9.06 4.86 -0.01
N GLY A 218 9.21 6.14 -0.39
CA GLY A 218 10.38 6.96 -0.03
C GLY A 218 10.33 7.34 1.45
N GLY A 219 9.25 8.03 1.85
CA GLY A 219 9.02 8.49 3.22
C GLY A 219 8.36 7.45 4.13
N ASP A 220 7.62 7.93 5.12
CA ASP A 220 6.96 7.12 6.14
C ASP A 220 6.09 6.02 5.51
N ALA A 221 6.07 4.86 6.15
CA ALA A 221 5.53 3.65 5.57
C ALA A 221 4.71 2.82 6.55
N VAL A 222 3.72 2.10 6.03
CA VAL A 222 2.93 1.10 6.77
C VAL A 222 2.93 -0.21 6.00
N LEU A 223 2.97 -1.33 6.72
CA LEU A 223 2.82 -2.66 6.16
C LEU A 223 1.35 -3.08 6.22
N LEU A 224 0.67 -3.14 5.08
CA LEU A 224 -0.71 -3.63 4.98
C LEU A 224 -0.78 -4.78 3.95
N ASP A 225 -1.46 -5.86 4.31
CA ASP A 225 -1.54 -7.10 3.51
C ASP A 225 -0.18 -7.69 3.11
N GLY A 226 0.84 -7.49 3.94
CA GLY A 226 2.20 -7.98 3.71
C GLY A 226 2.99 -7.20 2.66
N GLU A 227 2.56 -5.98 2.32
CA GLU A 227 3.19 -5.10 1.35
C GLU A 227 3.31 -3.68 1.91
N TRP A 228 4.32 -2.93 1.46
CA TRP A 228 4.52 -1.56 1.92
C TRP A 228 3.63 -0.55 1.21
N TRP A 229 3.12 0.40 2.00
CA TRP A 229 2.38 1.57 1.55
C TRP A 229 3.07 2.83 2.07
N ALA A 230 3.01 3.90 1.28
CA ALA A 230 3.39 5.23 1.71
C ALA A 230 2.30 5.79 2.62
N LEU A 231 2.66 6.26 3.81
CA LEU A 231 1.76 7.00 4.68
C LEU A 231 1.56 8.41 4.11
N ALA A 232 0.30 8.79 3.92
CA ALA A 232 -0.08 10.12 3.45
C ALA A 232 -0.42 11.07 4.61
N ARG A 233 -0.83 10.51 5.75
CA ARG A 233 -1.17 11.21 6.98
C ARG A 233 -0.28 10.70 8.10
N SER A 234 0.05 11.56 9.06
CA SER A 234 0.70 11.14 10.30
C SER A 234 -0.28 10.36 11.18
N PHE A 235 0.25 9.39 11.93
CA PHE A 235 -0.50 8.60 12.89
C PHE A 235 0.15 8.73 14.26
N ASP A 236 -0.65 8.64 15.32
CA ASP A 236 -0.15 8.53 16.69
C ASP A 236 0.19 7.07 16.97
N PRO A 237 1.46 6.67 16.96
CA PRO A 237 1.81 5.28 17.17
C PRO A 237 1.55 4.85 18.62
N VAL A 238 1.21 3.58 18.79
CA VAL A 238 1.13 2.97 20.13
C VAL A 238 2.53 2.94 20.76
N PRO A 239 2.66 3.25 22.06
CA PRO A 239 3.94 3.14 22.75
C PRO A 239 4.51 1.72 22.68
N VAL A 240 5.79 1.61 22.33
CA VAL A 240 6.49 0.32 22.32
C VAL A 240 6.63 -0.17 23.75
N LEU A 241 6.02 -1.32 24.06
CA LEU A 241 6.14 -1.94 25.38
C LEU A 241 7.52 -2.58 25.51
N ARG A 242 8.23 -2.21 26.59
CA ARG A 242 9.54 -2.76 26.90
C ARG A 242 9.41 -4.00 27.80
N PRO A 243 10.34 -4.97 27.71
CA PRO A 243 10.38 -6.07 28.66
C PRO A 243 10.62 -5.56 30.10
N PRO A 244 10.28 -6.37 31.12
CA PRO A 244 10.66 -6.10 32.50
C PRO A 244 12.18 -5.86 32.63
N ALA A 245 12.57 -4.90 33.48
CA ALA A 245 13.97 -4.50 33.64
C ALA A 245 14.86 -5.62 34.23
N ASP A 246 14.25 -6.57 34.92
CA ASP A 246 14.87 -7.74 35.56
C ASP A 246 14.84 -9.00 34.68
N LEU A 247 14.42 -8.89 33.42
CA LEU A 247 14.42 -10.01 32.49
C LEU A 247 15.84 -10.57 32.31
N ALA A 248 16.09 -11.75 32.87
CA ALA A 248 17.34 -12.49 32.71
C ALA A 248 17.41 -13.17 31.32
N PHE A 249 17.92 -12.45 30.31
CA PHE A 249 18.13 -13.01 28.98
C PHE A 249 19.49 -13.72 28.89
N THR A 250 19.49 -15.04 28.70
CA THR A 250 20.70 -15.89 28.78
C THR A 250 21.23 -16.37 27.43
N ARG A 251 20.57 -16.02 26.31
CA ARG A 251 20.94 -16.51 24.97
C ARG A 251 21.97 -15.65 24.24
N GLY A 252 22.43 -14.55 24.84
CA GLY A 252 23.41 -13.65 24.25
C GLY A 252 23.31 -12.23 24.77
N ASP A 253 24.07 -11.32 24.15
CA ASP A 253 24.03 -9.90 24.46
C ASP A 253 22.75 -9.30 23.87
N LEU A 254 21.85 -8.86 24.73
CA LEU A 254 20.61 -8.21 24.34
C LEU A 254 20.91 -6.89 23.61
N VAL A 255 20.35 -6.72 22.41
CA VAL A 255 20.48 -5.49 21.61
C VAL A 255 19.18 -4.69 21.68
N ALA A 256 18.06 -5.33 21.36
CA ALA A 256 16.74 -4.73 21.38
C ALA A 256 15.70 -5.75 21.84
N ALA A 257 14.65 -5.29 22.51
CA ALA A 257 13.51 -6.13 22.83
C ALA A 257 12.24 -5.29 22.99
N ALA A 258 11.11 -5.90 22.62
CA ALA A 258 9.80 -5.35 22.87
C ALA A 258 8.79 -6.47 23.13
N VAL A 259 7.66 -6.08 23.71
CA VAL A 259 6.57 -6.96 24.10
C VAL A 259 5.32 -6.61 23.29
N GLY A 260 4.57 -7.62 22.84
CA GLY A 260 3.30 -7.47 22.15
C GLY A 260 2.67 -8.82 21.84
N ASP A 261 1.43 -8.87 21.41
CA ASP A 261 0.78 -10.12 20.99
C ASP A 261 1.14 -10.45 19.54
N LEU A 262 2.35 -10.97 19.33
CA LEU A 262 2.84 -11.31 17.98
C LEU A 262 2.09 -12.51 17.42
N THR A 263 1.72 -13.47 18.26
CA THR A 263 1.10 -14.72 17.79
C THR A 263 -0.42 -14.64 17.63
N GLY A 264 -1.06 -13.58 18.12
CA GLY A 264 -2.51 -13.38 18.07
C GLY A 264 -3.28 -14.32 18.98
N ASP A 265 -2.62 -14.87 20.01
CA ASP A 265 -3.24 -15.80 20.96
C ASP A 265 -3.79 -15.10 22.22
N GLY A 266 -3.65 -13.78 22.31
CA GLY A 266 -4.05 -12.95 23.44
C GLY A 266 -3.01 -12.89 24.56
N ASP A 267 -1.95 -13.69 24.49
CA ASP A 267 -0.86 -13.68 25.47
C ASP A 267 0.33 -12.84 24.95
N PRO A 268 1.02 -12.08 25.82
CA PRO A 268 2.16 -11.27 25.38
C PRO A 268 3.36 -12.13 25.00
N ASP A 269 3.90 -11.84 23.82
CA ASP A 269 5.16 -12.35 23.30
C ASP A 269 6.29 -11.34 23.50
N LEU A 270 7.48 -11.87 23.74
CA LEU A 270 8.73 -11.14 23.82
C LEU A 270 9.52 -11.37 22.53
N VAL A 271 9.75 -10.30 21.76
CA VAL A 271 10.62 -10.33 20.59
C VAL A 271 11.97 -9.73 20.96
N VAL A 272 13.04 -10.44 20.64
CA VAL A 272 14.41 -10.07 21.05
C VAL A 272 15.36 -10.11 19.87
N SER A 273 16.07 -9.00 19.66
CA SER A 273 17.31 -8.94 18.89
C SER A 273 18.50 -9.09 19.83
N TYR A 274 19.43 -9.99 19.50
CA TYR A 274 20.59 -10.27 20.34
C TYR A 274 21.82 -10.67 19.53
N ARG A 275 23.00 -10.54 20.15
CA ARG A 275 24.28 -11.03 19.62
C ARG A 275 24.73 -12.27 20.37
N HIS A 276 25.26 -13.24 19.65
CA HIS A 276 25.82 -14.46 20.25
C HIS A 276 27.14 -14.79 19.56
N PRO A 277 28.14 -15.36 20.27
CA PRO A 277 29.36 -15.85 19.63
C PRO A 277 29.05 -16.72 18.43
N PHE A 278 29.62 -16.37 17.27
CA PHE A 278 29.37 -17.06 16.03
C PHE A 278 29.91 -18.49 16.12
N ARG A 279 29.05 -19.46 15.79
CA ARG A 279 29.43 -20.86 15.62
C ARG A 279 29.24 -21.20 14.15
N PRO A 280 30.31 -21.61 13.44
CA PRO A 280 30.17 -22.08 12.07
C PRO A 280 29.13 -23.20 11.96
N SER A 281 28.37 -23.15 10.88
CA SER A 281 27.44 -24.20 10.45
C SER A 281 27.81 -24.62 9.02
N ALA A 282 27.35 -25.79 8.60
CA ALA A 282 27.52 -26.25 7.22
C ALA A 282 26.99 -25.21 6.19
N LEU A 283 25.95 -24.44 6.54
CA LEU A 283 25.43 -23.38 5.69
C LEU A 283 26.40 -22.19 5.57
N SER A 284 26.97 -21.74 6.69
CA SER A 284 27.93 -20.62 6.66
C SER A 284 29.26 -21.02 5.99
N GLU A 285 29.65 -22.30 6.08
CA GLU A 285 30.84 -22.81 5.42
C GLU A 285 30.66 -22.91 3.90
N THR A 286 29.48 -23.35 3.44
CA THR A 286 29.17 -23.45 2.00
C THR A 286 28.86 -22.11 1.36
N ARG A 287 28.53 -21.08 2.15
CA ARG A 287 28.19 -19.74 1.66
C ARG A 287 28.86 -18.65 2.51
N PRO A 288 30.19 -18.47 2.37
CA PRO A 288 30.92 -17.42 3.08
C PRO A 288 30.34 -16.04 2.76
N GLY A 289 30.21 -15.19 3.77
CA GLY A 289 29.67 -13.83 3.65
C GLY A 289 28.15 -13.69 3.77
N ILE A 290 27.39 -14.80 3.84
CA ILE A 290 25.94 -14.73 4.11
C ILE A 290 25.65 -14.42 5.58
N VAL A 291 26.49 -14.91 6.49
CA VAL A 291 26.36 -14.61 7.91
C VAL A 291 27.20 -13.37 8.21
N GLY A 292 26.50 -12.29 8.59
CA GLY A 292 27.14 -11.12 9.15
C GLY A 292 27.68 -11.43 10.54
N VAL A 293 29.01 -11.33 10.69
CA VAL A 293 29.70 -11.45 11.97
C VAL A 293 30.35 -10.10 12.26
N ASP A 294 30.16 -9.59 13.47
CA ASP A 294 30.79 -8.33 13.90
C ASP A 294 32.30 -8.51 14.16
N SER A 295 33.01 -7.40 14.39
CA SER A 295 34.43 -7.35 14.72
C SER A 295 34.83 -8.15 15.97
N ARG A 296 33.86 -8.55 16.80
CA ARG A 296 34.05 -9.39 17.99
C ARG A 296 33.74 -10.86 17.74
N GLY A 297 33.45 -11.26 16.50
CA GLY A 297 33.13 -12.64 16.17
C GLY A 297 31.71 -13.04 16.58
N ARG A 298 30.77 -12.11 16.71
CA ARG A 298 29.38 -12.39 17.10
C ARG A 298 28.42 -12.25 15.92
N SER A 299 27.48 -13.19 15.80
CA SER A 299 26.38 -13.13 14.83
C SER A 299 25.16 -12.44 15.40
N ALA A 300 24.34 -11.86 14.51
CA ALA A 300 23.05 -11.27 14.86
C ALA A 300 21.92 -12.31 14.79
N HIS A 301 20.99 -12.22 15.74
CA HIS A 301 19.83 -13.10 15.86
C HIS A 301 18.57 -12.30 16.19
N LEU A 302 17.43 -12.86 15.83
CA LEU A 302 16.10 -12.38 16.22
C LEU A 302 15.30 -13.59 16.70
N GLY A 303 14.59 -13.46 17.82
CA GLY A 303 13.79 -14.55 18.35
C GLY A 303 12.49 -14.07 18.99
N VAL A 304 11.56 -15.02 19.10
CA VAL A 304 10.24 -14.86 19.72
C VAL A 304 10.18 -15.81 20.91
N PHE A 305 9.87 -15.25 22.07
CA PHE A 305 9.85 -15.94 23.35
C PHE A 305 8.55 -15.63 24.08
N THR A 306 8.12 -16.51 24.98
CA THR A 306 7.16 -16.11 26.02
C THR A 306 7.85 -15.16 26.99
N LEU A 307 7.10 -14.35 27.76
CA LEU A 307 7.70 -13.54 28.83
C LEU A 307 8.48 -14.37 29.88
N GLY A 308 8.13 -15.65 30.06
CA GLY A 308 8.89 -16.60 30.89
C GLY A 308 10.21 -17.11 30.28
N GLY A 309 10.65 -16.57 29.13
CA GLY A 309 11.93 -16.90 28.47
C GLY A 309 11.95 -18.17 27.61
N ARG A 310 10.84 -18.94 27.57
CA ARG A 310 10.69 -20.09 26.67
C ARG A 310 10.67 -19.63 25.22
N ALA A 311 11.50 -20.24 24.38
CA ALA A 311 11.50 -19.95 22.94
C ALA A 311 10.24 -20.49 22.28
N ARG A 312 9.54 -19.63 21.53
CA ARG A 312 8.59 -20.03 20.51
C ARG A 312 9.31 -20.23 19.17
N TRP A 313 10.23 -19.32 18.84
CA TRP A 313 11.05 -19.38 17.64
C TRP A 313 12.35 -18.58 17.82
N ALA A 314 13.41 -18.94 17.11
CA ALA A 314 14.63 -18.14 17.05
C ALA A 314 15.31 -18.31 15.68
N ALA A 315 15.58 -17.19 15.00
CA ALA A 315 16.37 -17.19 13.78
C ALA A 315 17.80 -17.66 14.08
N GLY A 316 18.28 -18.60 13.26
CA GLY A 316 19.67 -19.06 13.31
C GLY A 316 20.66 -17.93 13.05
N TYR A 317 20.43 -17.09 12.04
CA TYR A 317 21.31 -15.96 11.69
C TYR A 317 20.52 -14.89 10.93
N LEU A 318 20.82 -13.61 11.20
CA LEU A 318 20.38 -12.49 10.38
C LEU A 318 21.56 -11.87 9.62
N PRO A 319 21.41 -11.52 8.33
CA PRO A 319 22.45 -10.85 7.56
C PRO A 319 22.72 -9.42 8.08
N ARG A 320 21.68 -8.79 8.66
CA ARG A 320 21.77 -7.47 9.28
C ARG A 320 21.23 -7.52 10.71
N PRO A 321 21.95 -6.93 11.68
CA PRO A 321 21.45 -6.79 13.04
C PRO A 321 20.23 -5.89 13.11
N VAL A 322 19.35 -6.18 14.07
CA VAL A 322 18.21 -5.32 14.40
C VAL A 322 18.58 -4.50 15.62
N GLY A 323 18.65 -3.18 15.47
CA GLY A 323 19.00 -2.25 16.56
C GLY A 323 17.79 -1.77 17.35
N GLU A 324 16.63 -1.68 16.69
CA GLU A 324 15.35 -1.33 17.31
C GLU A 324 14.22 -2.14 16.67
N LEU A 325 13.17 -2.39 17.44
CA LEU A 325 12.00 -3.13 16.97
C LEU A 325 10.74 -2.72 17.72
N ALA A 326 9.58 -2.95 17.10
CA ALA A 326 8.26 -2.84 17.72
C ALA A 326 7.43 -4.08 17.37
N VAL A 327 6.75 -4.65 18.36
CA VAL A 327 5.90 -5.84 18.17
C VAL A 327 4.46 -5.37 17.95
N CYS A 328 3.93 -5.69 16.78
CA CYS A 328 2.55 -5.39 16.39
C CYS A 328 1.76 -6.71 16.31
N ASP A 329 0.47 -6.65 15.95
CA ASP A 329 -0.38 -7.85 15.92
C ASP A 329 -0.03 -8.68 14.67
N GLY A 330 0.57 -9.86 14.87
CA GLY A 330 0.97 -10.75 13.78
C GLY A 330 2.23 -10.32 13.01
N ALA A 331 2.89 -9.24 13.41
CA ALA A 331 4.10 -8.74 12.73
C ALA A 331 5.03 -7.93 13.65
N VAL A 332 6.26 -7.69 13.17
CA VAL A 332 7.27 -6.90 13.88
C VAL A 332 7.81 -5.84 12.93
N ALA A 333 7.81 -4.57 13.35
CA ALA A 333 8.53 -3.48 12.69
C ALA A 333 10.00 -3.49 13.13
N LEU A 334 10.93 -3.29 12.20
CA LEU A 334 12.37 -3.49 12.41
C LEU A 334 13.19 -2.29 11.91
N ALA A 335 14.19 -1.88 12.68
CA ALA A 335 15.28 -1.03 12.21
C ALA A 335 16.59 -1.81 12.23
N TYR A 336 17.23 -1.89 11.06
CA TYR A 336 18.47 -2.62 10.87
C TYR A 336 19.66 -1.69 11.02
N THR A 337 20.67 -2.13 11.78
CA THR A 337 21.94 -1.43 11.90
C THR A 337 22.99 -2.03 10.99
N ALA A 338 24.13 -1.35 10.86
CA ALA A 338 25.33 -2.02 10.37
C ALA A 338 25.87 -3.03 11.40
N LEU A 339 26.78 -3.90 10.97
CA LEU A 339 27.27 -5.01 11.82
C LEU A 339 28.00 -4.51 13.07
N ASP A 340 28.87 -3.53 12.89
CA ASP A 340 29.76 -2.94 13.91
C ASP A 340 29.39 -1.49 14.28
N ASP A 341 28.34 -0.95 13.65
CA ASP A 341 27.91 0.43 13.83
C ASP A 341 26.43 0.45 14.26
N PRO A 342 26.08 1.14 15.36
CA PRO A 342 24.69 1.27 15.79
C PRO A 342 23.83 2.12 14.85
N GLU A 343 24.39 2.80 13.85
CA GLU A 343 23.63 3.58 12.88
C GLU A 343 22.62 2.70 12.14
N VAL A 344 21.36 3.16 12.09
CA VAL A 344 20.29 2.49 11.35
C VAL A 344 20.46 2.77 9.84
N VAL A 345 20.66 1.70 9.08
CA VAL A 345 20.97 1.75 7.64
C VAL A 345 19.78 1.33 6.76
N ALA A 346 18.80 0.64 7.34
CA ALA A 346 17.59 0.19 6.67
C ALA A 346 16.47 0.00 7.70
N ALA A 347 15.24 0.00 7.23
CA ALA A 347 14.08 -0.39 8.02
C ALA A 347 13.32 -1.51 7.32
N GLY A 348 12.44 -2.21 8.04
CA GLY A 348 11.64 -3.27 7.45
C GLY A 348 10.62 -3.82 8.43
N ALA A 349 10.10 -4.99 8.08
CA ALA A 349 9.16 -5.71 8.93
C ALA A 349 9.28 -7.20 8.68
N ALA A 350 8.78 -8.00 9.61
CA ALA A 350 8.60 -9.43 9.42
C ALA A 350 7.22 -9.86 9.92
N VAL A 351 6.56 -10.72 9.15
CA VAL A 351 5.21 -11.22 9.47
C VAL A 351 5.33 -12.59 10.11
N TRP A 352 4.60 -12.82 11.19
CA TRP A 352 4.48 -14.11 11.83
C TRP A 352 3.56 -15.03 11.00
N ASP A 353 4.04 -16.23 10.65
CA ASP A 353 3.28 -17.21 9.87
C ASP A 353 2.85 -18.45 10.68
N GLY A 354 3.03 -18.42 12.00
CA GLY A 354 2.77 -19.54 12.90
C GLY A 354 3.99 -20.41 13.19
N LEU A 355 5.01 -20.39 12.33
CA LEU A 355 6.24 -21.17 12.48
C LEU A 355 7.48 -20.30 12.63
N GLY A 356 7.45 -19.07 12.10
CA GLY A 356 8.54 -18.12 12.25
C GLY A 356 8.19 -16.73 11.73
N LEU A 357 9.20 -15.88 11.71
CA LEU A 357 9.12 -14.55 11.12
C LEU A 357 9.56 -14.61 9.66
N ARG A 358 8.64 -14.30 8.75
CA ARG A 358 8.93 -14.13 7.32
C ARG A 358 9.25 -12.66 7.04
N PRO A 359 10.48 -12.32 6.65
CA PRO A 359 10.84 -10.94 6.36
C PRO A 359 10.06 -10.42 5.14
N VAL A 360 9.66 -9.16 5.21
CA VAL A 360 9.16 -8.38 4.08
C VAL A 360 10.34 -7.67 3.43
N ARG A 361 10.17 -7.21 2.18
CA ARG A 361 11.18 -6.42 1.47
C ARG A 361 11.65 -5.24 2.33
N GLU A 362 12.95 -5.10 2.54
CA GLU A 362 13.52 -3.98 3.31
C GLU A 362 13.26 -2.63 2.60
N LEU A 363 13.05 -1.60 3.41
CA LEU A 363 13.01 -0.22 2.99
C LEU A 363 14.40 0.41 3.21
N PRO A 364 15.01 1.02 2.17
CA PRO A 364 16.31 1.65 2.34
C PRO A 364 16.22 2.87 3.27
N GLY A 365 17.33 3.16 3.97
CA GLY A 365 17.49 4.34 4.80
C GLY A 365 17.01 4.19 6.25
N PHE A 366 17.19 5.26 7.01
CA PHE A 366 16.74 5.36 8.40
C PHE A 366 15.21 5.19 8.50
N GLY A 367 14.74 4.67 9.63
CA GLY A 367 13.32 4.66 9.97
C GLY A 367 13.09 4.16 11.38
N GLU A 368 12.13 4.75 12.07
CA GLU A 368 11.78 4.42 13.44
C GLU A 368 10.63 3.40 13.48
N PRO A 369 10.85 2.19 14.02
CA PRO A 369 9.84 1.15 14.05
C PRO A 369 8.79 1.45 15.12
N ARG A 370 7.53 1.35 14.73
CA ARG A 370 6.34 1.63 15.53
C ARG A 370 5.18 0.71 15.13
N CYS A 371 4.08 0.81 15.88
CA CYS A 371 2.84 0.11 15.58
C CYS A 371 1.66 1.08 15.61
N ALA A 372 0.71 0.96 14.69
CA ALA A 372 -0.52 1.75 14.64
C ALA A 372 -1.63 0.97 13.92
N ASP A 373 -2.89 1.14 14.30
CA ASP A 373 -4.04 0.60 13.55
C ASP A 373 -4.37 1.59 12.41
N VAL A 374 -3.81 1.34 11.22
CA VAL A 374 -3.91 2.29 10.10
C VAL A 374 -5.16 2.02 9.27
N ASP A 375 -5.62 0.76 9.20
CA ASP A 375 -6.78 0.38 8.42
C ASP A 375 -8.07 0.18 9.22
N GLY A 376 -8.05 0.47 10.52
CA GLY A 376 -9.23 0.50 11.39
C GLY A 376 -9.83 -0.88 11.64
N ASP A 377 -9.07 -1.96 11.47
CA ASP A 377 -9.52 -3.32 11.74
C ASP A 377 -9.37 -3.73 13.22
N GLY A 378 -8.75 -2.86 14.04
CA GLY A 378 -8.48 -3.07 15.46
C GLY A 378 -7.15 -3.77 15.74
N ARG A 379 -6.40 -4.14 14.70
CA ARG A 379 -5.09 -4.77 14.80
C ARG A 379 -4.01 -3.73 14.57
N LEU A 380 -2.85 -3.96 15.18
CA LEU A 380 -1.73 -3.03 15.04
C LEU A 380 -0.87 -3.41 13.84
N ASP A 381 -0.70 -2.46 12.92
CA ASP A 381 0.15 -2.58 11.74
C ASP A 381 1.59 -2.12 12.03
N PRO A 382 2.60 -2.79 11.44
CA PRO A 382 3.97 -2.26 11.41
C PRO A 382 4.02 -0.94 10.65
N VAL A 383 4.50 0.11 11.32
CA VAL A 383 4.76 1.42 10.71
C VAL A 383 6.22 1.81 10.91
N ILE A 384 6.80 2.46 9.89
CA ILE A 384 8.14 3.02 9.92
C ILE A 384 8.03 4.53 9.73
N LEU A 385 8.41 5.29 10.75
CA LEU A 385 8.29 6.76 10.79
C LEU A 385 9.64 7.46 10.69
N GLY A 386 9.62 8.78 10.45
CA GLY A 386 10.82 9.61 10.39
C GLY A 386 11.69 9.35 9.15
N ARG A 387 11.10 8.80 8.09
CA ARG A 387 11.80 8.53 6.83
C ARG A 387 11.74 9.78 5.94
N SER A 388 12.89 10.20 5.42
CA SER A 388 12.92 11.24 4.40
C SER A 388 12.49 10.70 3.03
N PRO A 389 11.60 11.38 2.29
CA PRO A 389 11.14 10.97 0.97
C PRO A 389 12.20 10.98 -0.13
#